data_AF-A0A1E3XF80-F1
#
_entry.id   AF-A0A1E3XF80-F1
#
_cell.length_a   1.000
_cell.length_b   1.000
_cell.length_c   1.000
_cell.angle_alpha   90.00
_cell.angle_beta   90.00
_cell.angle_gamma   90.00
#
_symmetry.space_group_name_H-M   'P 1'
#
loop_
_entity.id
_entity.type
_entity.pdbx_description
1 polymer ?
#
loop_
_entity_poly.entity_id
_entity_poly.type
_entity_poly.pdbx_seq_one_letter_code
_entity_poly.pdbx_strand_id
1 'polypeptide(L)' 'MKQIIKRKNFYLDETKIKGAQKILETKTETETIDRALDLVLFRKEILDSLKKTKGKGKVEKVF' A
#
# COMPACT_ATOMS: atom_id res chain seq x y z
N MET A 1 -6.45 0.13 -14.06
CA MET A 1 -5.81 -1.11 -14.56
C MET A 1 -6.82 -2.25 -14.44
N LYS A 2 -6.85 -3.20 -15.38
CA LYS A 2 -7.78 -4.34 -15.31
C LYS A 2 -7.37 -5.25 -14.14
N GLN A 3 -8.20 -5.36 -13.11
CA GLN A 3 -7.94 -6.26 -11.98
C GLN A 3 -8.14 -7.71 -12.43
N ILE A 4 -7.14 -8.56 -12.18
CA ILE A 4 -7.24 -10.02 -12.39
C ILE A 4 -7.60 -10.63 -11.04
N ILE A 5 -8.89 -10.84 -10.80
CA ILE A 5 -9.37 -11.37 -9.52
C ILE A 5 -9.27 -12.90 -9.52
N LYS A 6 -8.54 -13.45 -8.55
CA LYS A 6 -8.46 -14.89 -8.30
C LYS A 6 -8.74 -15.15 -6.83
N ARG A 7 -9.70 -16.03 -6.52
CA ARG A 7 -9.97 -16.45 -5.14
C ARG A 7 -8.73 -17.12 -4.54
N LYS A 8 -8.41 -16.72 -3.32
CA LYS A 8 -7.36 -17.32 -2.50
C LYS A 8 -7.95 -17.65 -1.12
N ASN A 9 -7.51 -18.76 -0.53
CA ASN A 9 -7.87 -19.12 0.84
C ASN A 9 -6.57 -19.13 1.65
N PHE A 10 -6.52 -18.36 2.74
CA PHE A 10 -5.35 -18.23 3.62
C PHE A 10 -5.79 -18.27 5.07
N TYR A 11 -4.92 -18.77 5.94
CA TYR A 11 -5.04 -18.57 7.38
C TYR A 11 -4.35 -17.26 7.73
N LEU A 12 -5.10 -16.31 8.26
CA LEU A 12 -4.62 -14.99 8.66
C LEU A 12 -4.96 -14.76 10.13
N ASP A 13 -4.12 -13.98 10.79
CA ASP A 13 -4.37 -13.54 12.16
C ASP A 13 -5.50 -12.51 12.16
N GLU A 14 -6.64 -12.87 12.76
CA GLU A 14 -7.83 -12.04 12.83
C GLU A 14 -7.54 -10.70 13.51
N THR A 15 -6.69 -10.68 14.53
CA THR A 15 -6.36 -9.45 15.26
C THR A 15 -5.67 -8.43 14.36
N LYS A 16 -4.79 -8.90 13.46
CA LYS A 16 -4.09 -8.06 12.48
C LYS A 16 -5.05 -7.53 11.42
N ILE A 17 -5.96 -8.37 10.92
CA ILE A 17 -6.94 -7.95 9.91
C ILE A 17 -7.92 -6.94 10.49
N LYS A 18 -8.43 -7.14 11.71
CA LYS A 18 -9.29 -6.16 12.39
C LYS A 18 -8.54 -4.86 12.70
N GLY A 19 -7.28 -4.94 13.09
CA GLY A 19 -6.43 -3.77 13.27
C GLY A 19 -6.26 -2.97 11.98
N ALA A 20 -5.94 -3.66 10.88
CA ALA A 20 -5.82 -3.05 9.56
C ALA A 20 -7.17 -2.46 9.07
N GLN A 21 -8.30 -3.14 9.33
CA GLN A 21 -9.63 -2.61 9.01
C GLN A 21 -9.90 -1.26 9.66
N LYS A 22 -9.52 -1.09 10.93
CA LYS A 22 -9.69 0.18 11.65
C LYS A 22 -8.78 1.27 11.11
N ILE A 23 -7.53 0.94 10.79
CA ILE A 23 -6.55 1.91 10.26
C ILE A 23 -6.93 2.36 8.84
N LEU A 24 -7.42 1.45 8.02
CA LEU A 24 -7.74 1.70 6.61
C LEU A 24 -9.21 2.09 6.37
N GLU A 25 -10.02 2.10 7.43
CA GLU A 25 -11.45 2.42 7.43
C GLU A 25 -12.24 1.63 6.38
N THR A 26 -11.95 0.33 6.28
CA THR A 26 -12.53 -0.57 5.27
C THR A 26 -13.71 -1.36 5.83
N LYS A 27 -14.69 -1.65 4.96
CA LYS A 27 -15.91 -2.36 5.37
C LYS A 27 -15.72 -3.87 5.43
N THR A 28 -14.80 -4.41 4.61
CA THR A 28 -14.59 -5.86 4.50
C THR A 28 -13.11 -6.23 4.61
N GLU A 29 -12.85 -7.47 5.02
CA GLU A 29 -11.48 -7.99 5.11
C GLU A 29 -10.80 -8.06 3.74
N THR A 30 -11.56 -8.42 2.70
CA THR A 30 -11.07 -8.40 1.31
C THR A 30 -10.62 -7.02 0.89
N GLU A 31 -11.44 -5.98 1.14
CA GLU A 31 -11.07 -4.58 0.84
C GLU A 31 -9.84 -4.14 1.62
N THR A 32 -9.70 -4.63 2.86
CA THR A 32 -8.55 -4.33 3.72
C THR A 32 -7.26 -4.87 3.14
N ILE A 33 -7.29 -6.14 2.70
CA ILE A 33 -6.14 -6.80 2.10
C ILE A 33 -5.78 -6.12 0.78
N ASP A 34 -6.77 -5.80 -0.04
CA ASP A 34 -6.57 -5.12 -1.34
C ASP A 34 -5.90 -3.75 -1.14
N ARG A 35 -6.47 -2.89 -0.28
CA ARG A 35 -5.89 -1.56 0.03
C ARG A 35 -4.51 -1.66 0.67
N ALA A 36 -4.28 -2.63 1.56
CA ALA A 36 -2.98 -2.82 2.19
C ALA A 36 -1.91 -3.18 1.14
N LEU A 37 -2.25 -4.01 0.16
CA LEU A 37 -1.35 -4.35 -0.95
C LEU A 37 -1.09 -3.14 -1.85
N ASP A 38 -2.14 -2.36 -2.18
CA ASP A 38 -2.00 -1.13 -2.96
C ASP A 38 -1.05 -0.13 -2.29
N LEU A 39 -1.16 0.06 -0.98
CA LEU A 39 -0.25 0.93 -0.22
C LEU A 39 1.21 0.47 -0.28
N VAL A 40 1.46 -0.84 -0.22
CA VAL A 40 2.82 -1.39 -0.33
C VAL A 40 3.39 -1.18 -1.72
N LEU A 41 2.59 -1.41 -2.77
CA LEU A 41 2.98 -1.17 -4.16
C LEU A 41 3.26 0.31 -4.42
N PHE A 42 2.35 1.18 -4.00
CA PHE A 42 2.49 2.63 -4.13
C PHE A 42 3.74 3.15 -3.41
N ARG A 43 4.00 2.67 -2.18
CA ARG A 43 5.22 3.02 -1.44
C ARG A 43 6.48 2.64 -2.22
N LYS A 44 6.49 1.48 -2.87
CA LYS A 44 7.61 1.02 -3.69
C LYS A 44 7.83 1.93 -4.91
N GLU A 45 6.76 2.30 -5.61
CA GLU A 45 6.81 3.21 -6.75
C GLU A 45 7.35 4.60 -6.39
N ILE A 46 6.89 5.17 -5.26
CA ILE A 46 7.42 6.44 -4.74
C ILE A 46 8.91 6.32 -4.45
N LEU A 47 9.32 5.30 -3.70
CA LEU A 47 10.72 5.14 -3.32
C LEU A 47 11.62 4.97 -4.53
N ASP A 48 11.17 4.23 -5.55
CA ASP A 48 11.93 4.05 -6.78
C ASP A 48 11.98 5.35 -7.61
N SER A 49 10.90 6.13 -7.63
CA SER A 49 10.89 7.46 -8.24
C SER A 49 11.84 8.42 -7.53
N LEU A 50 11.83 8.45 -6.20
CA LEU A 50 12.75 9.25 -5.40
C LEU A 50 14.21 8.84 -5.62
N LYS A 51 14.50 7.53 -5.72
CA LYS A 51 15.85 7.05 -6.05
C LYS A 51 16.30 7.50 -7.45
N LYS A 52 15.41 7.51 -8.43
CA LYS A 52 15.71 8.00 -9.80
C LYS A 52 15.97 9.51 -9.84
N THR A 53 15.31 10.27 -8.96
CA THR A 53 15.45 11.73 -8.87
C THR A 53 16.58 12.18 -7.94
N LYS A 54 17.08 11.29 -7.07
CA LYS A 54 18.22 11.55 -6.17
C LYS A 54 19.49 11.78 -7.00
N GLY A 55 19.79 13.05 -7.25
CA GLY A 55 20.90 13.51 -8.09
C GLY A 55 20.51 14.51 -9.20
N LYS A 56 19.21 14.76 -9.44
CA LYS A 56 18.73 15.68 -10.51
C LYS A 56 17.92 16.88 -10.02
N GLY A 57 17.51 16.94 -8.76
CA GLY A 57 16.70 18.04 -8.21
C GLY A 57 17.46 18.87 -7.18
N LYS A 58 17.68 20.16 -7.46
CA LYS A 58 17.94 21.17 -6.43
C LYS A 58 16.68 21.25 -5.56
N VAL A 59 16.71 20.61 -4.38
CA VAL A 59 15.72 20.91 -3.34
C VAL A 59 16.24 22.16 -2.65
N GLU A 60 15.81 23.33 -3.12
CA GLU A 60 15.99 24.55 -2.34
C GLU A 60 15.24 24.37 -1.02
N LYS A 61 15.99 24.53 0.08
CA LYS A 61 15.50 24.50 1.45
C LYS A 61 14.26 25.38 1.56
N VAL A 62 13.15 24.79 1.99
CA VAL A 62 12.04 25.52 2.58
C VAL A 62 12.05 25.23 4.07
N PHE A 63 13.01 25.85 4.78
CA PHE A 63 13.00 26.17 6.21
C PHE A 63 13.97 27.32 6.43
#